data_AF-A0A2G2HBB8-F1
#
_entry.id   AF-A0A2G2HBB8-F1
#
_cell.length_a   1.000
_cell.length_b   1.000
_cell.length_c   1.000
_cell.angle_alpha   90.00
_cell.angle_beta   90.00
_cell.angle_gamma   90.00
#
_symmetry.space_group_name_H-M   'P 1'
#
loop_
_entity.id
_entity.type
_entity.pdbx_description
1 polymer ?
#
loop_
_entity_poly.entity_id
_entity_poly.type
_entity_poly.pdbx_seq_one_letter_code
_entity_poly.pdbx_strand_id
1 'polypeptide(L)'
;MEKMGESQIIDFFSTIINDEFKKEFGDTESYSIGNFSGSQDREFADFFAGTDAVNVLIEFKEKKVEYKAESRKPNREILCKNLNDTISIISRKCHFIGWGTDQVVIEAEFCPYIDIVCHIWNCTNLLKKEKIHKDYQFVQELIKEEIGVNHNEFITYINYLHKISGGKDSGGEIPFKSILYSYKDNRIVATRFDNLNELLVLRQIIRMKNNEINEEKNKQNDIDNDRGMGRRM
;
A
#
# COMPACT_ATOMS: atom_id res chain seq x y z
N MET A 1 11.88 -12.01 27.32
CA MET A 1 11.10 -10.79 27.00
C MET A 1 9.78 -11.27 26.44
N GLU A 2 8.67 -10.87 27.05
CA GLU A 2 7.34 -11.24 26.59
C GLU A 2 7.08 -10.60 25.22
N LYS A 3 6.48 -11.35 24.29
CA LYS A 3 6.21 -10.86 22.94
C LYS A 3 5.10 -9.82 22.99
N MET A 4 5.33 -8.66 22.38
CA MET A 4 4.30 -7.62 22.19
C MET A 4 3.33 -8.01 21.05
N GLY A 5 3.84 -8.76 20.06
CA GLY A 5 3.09 -9.27 18.93
C GLY A 5 3.10 -8.36 17.70
N GLU A 6 3.09 -8.98 16.52
CA GLU A 6 3.09 -8.30 15.21
C GLU A 6 1.95 -7.29 15.05
N SER A 7 0.79 -7.56 15.66
CA SER A 7 -0.39 -6.69 15.60
C SER A 7 -0.13 -5.29 16.15
N GLN A 8 0.69 -5.15 17.20
CA GLN A 8 1.01 -3.84 17.77
C GLN A 8 1.86 -2.99 16.82
N ILE A 9 2.74 -3.63 16.04
CA ILE A 9 3.53 -2.94 15.01
C ILE A 9 2.62 -2.49 13.86
N ILE A 10 1.69 -3.35 13.46
CA ILE A 10 0.70 -3.02 12.42
C ILE A 10 -0.20 -1.87 12.87
N ASP A 11 -0.71 -1.90 14.10
CA ASP A 11 -1.60 -0.86 14.65
C ASP A 11 -0.88 0.50 14.74
N PHE A 12 0.38 0.49 15.20
CA PHE A 12 1.23 1.68 15.22
C PHE A 12 1.44 2.25 13.81
N PHE A 13 1.87 1.42 12.86
CA PHE A 13 2.09 1.89 11.48
C PHE A 13 0.80 2.36 10.81
N SER A 14 -0.32 1.65 11.05
CA SER A 14 -1.64 2.03 10.57
C SER A 14 -2.05 3.41 11.06
N THR A 15 -1.67 3.78 12.29
CA THR A 15 -1.92 5.11 12.84
C THR A 15 -1.14 6.17 12.09
N ILE A 16 0.17 5.96 11.88
CA ILE A 16 1.04 6.92 11.17
C ILE A 16 0.55 7.14 9.74
N ILE A 17 0.30 6.07 8.99
CA ILE A 17 -0.08 6.19 7.58
C ILE A 17 -1.44 6.87 7.41
N ASN A 18 -2.40 6.60 8.30
CA ASN A 18 -3.70 7.28 8.29
C ASN A 18 -3.57 8.78 8.57
N ASP A 19 -2.77 9.15 9.57
CA ASP A 19 -2.57 10.56 9.92
C ASP A 19 -1.89 11.34 8.79
N GLU A 20 -0.84 10.78 8.18
CA GLU A 20 -0.16 11.44 7.08
C GLU A 20 -0.98 11.46 5.78
N PHE A 21 -1.71 10.40 5.46
CA PHE A 21 -2.63 10.40 4.32
C PHE A 21 -3.74 11.44 4.50
N LYS A 22 -4.33 11.52 5.69
CA LYS A 22 -5.34 12.55 5.98
C LYS A 22 -4.76 13.96 5.88
N LYS A 23 -3.54 14.16 6.35
CA LYS A 23 -2.86 15.46 6.29
C LYS A 23 -2.52 15.89 4.86
N GLU A 24 -2.08 14.96 4.02
CA GLU A 24 -1.70 15.25 2.64
C GLU A 24 -2.92 15.36 1.72
N PHE A 25 -3.80 14.36 1.75
CA PHE A 25 -4.89 14.22 0.77
C PHE A 25 -6.19 14.89 1.21
N GLY A 26 -6.32 15.21 2.50
CA GLY A 26 -7.51 15.83 3.07
C GLY A 26 -8.80 15.10 2.68
N ASP A 27 -9.82 15.88 2.31
CA ASP A 27 -11.11 15.37 1.85
C ASP A 27 -11.16 15.15 0.32
N THR A 28 -10.04 15.33 -0.39
CA THR A 28 -10.01 15.48 -1.86
C THR A 28 -9.52 14.25 -2.63
N GLU A 29 -8.81 13.33 -1.99
CA GLU A 29 -8.34 12.10 -2.66
C GLU A 29 -8.78 10.84 -1.93
N SER A 30 -8.69 9.72 -2.63
CA SER A 30 -8.98 8.40 -2.09
C SER A 30 -7.68 7.66 -1.78
N TYR A 31 -7.70 6.87 -0.71
CA TYR A 31 -6.58 6.02 -0.35
C TYR A 31 -7.09 4.68 0.16
N SER A 32 -6.33 3.63 -0.07
CA SER A 32 -6.66 2.27 0.36
C SER A 32 -5.71 1.88 1.47
N ILE A 33 -6.24 1.38 2.57
CA ILE A 33 -5.47 0.74 3.64
C ILE A 33 -6.21 -0.55 3.98
N GLY A 34 -5.49 -1.64 4.07
CA GLY A 34 -6.06 -2.94 4.39
C GLY A 34 -5.12 -3.73 5.28
N ASN A 35 -5.61 -4.10 6.47
CA ASN A 35 -4.97 -5.13 7.27
C ASN A 35 -5.57 -6.50 6.87
N PHE A 36 -4.74 -7.35 6.28
CA PHE A 36 -5.12 -8.69 5.83
C PHE A 36 -5.12 -9.66 7.01
N SER A 37 -6.19 -9.57 7.81
CA SER A 37 -6.43 -10.47 8.95
C SER A 37 -7.13 -11.79 8.57
N GLY A 38 -7.55 -11.96 7.31
CA GLY A 38 -8.22 -13.15 6.77
C GLY A 38 -7.28 -14.16 6.09
N SER A 39 -7.73 -15.41 5.90
CA SER A 39 -6.92 -16.51 5.35
C SER A 39 -6.64 -16.45 3.85
N GLN A 40 -7.44 -15.71 3.07
CA GLN A 40 -7.24 -15.61 1.61
C GLN A 40 -6.20 -14.53 1.25
N ASP A 41 -6.24 -13.36 1.89
CA ASP A 41 -5.37 -12.23 1.53
C ASP A 41 -3.96 -12.31 2.17
N ARG A 42 -3.80 -13.14 3.21
CA ARG A 42 -2.49 -13.51 3.80
C ARG A 42 -1.55 -14.25 2.84
N GLU A 43 -2.05 -14.69 1.69
CA GLU A 43 -1.21 -15.27 0.65
C GLU A 43 -0.18 -14.25 0.14
N PHE A 44 -0.54 -12.97 0.09
CA PHE A 44 0.29 -11.92 -0.48
C PHE A 44 1.17 -11.26 0.56
N ALA A 45 0.57 -10.72 1.63
CA ALA A 45 1.25 -10.04 2.73
C ALA A 45 0.28 -9.85 3.92
N ASP A 46 0.73 -9.18 4.99
CA ASP A 46 -0.11 -8.84 6.14
C ASP A 46 -0.89 -7.53 5.93
N PHE A 47 -0.38 -6.65 5.07
CA PHE A 47 -0.90 -5.30 4.91
C PHE A 47 -0.81 -4.80 3.48
N PHE A 48 -1.79 -4.00 3.09
CA PHE A 48 -1.85 -3.28 1.82
C PHE A 48 -2.07 -1.80 2.08
N ALA A 49 -1.33 -0.97 1.36
CA ALA A 49 -1.63 0.45 1.26
C ALA A 49 -1.55 0.89 -0.20
N GLY A 50 -2.37 1.86 -0.56
CA GLY A 50 -2.29 2.50 -1.86
C GLY A 50 -2.91 3.88 -1.86
N THR A 51 -2.39 4.75 -2.71
CA THR A 51 -2.99 6.03 -3.10
C THR A 51 -3.60 5.85 -4.49
N ASP A 52 -4.19 6.89 -5.06
CA ASP A 52 -4.66 6.84 -6.45
C ASP A 52 -3.53 6.47 -7.43
N ALA A 53 -2.29 6.88 -7.14
CA ALA A 53 -1.14 6.68 -8.00
C ALA A 53 -0.40 5.36 -7.76
N VAL A 54 -0.14 5.00 -6.50
CA VAL A 54 0.79 3.91 -6.16
C VAL A 54 0.24 2.91 -5.14
N ASN A 55 0.76 1.69 -5.16
CA ASN A 55 0.32 0.58 -4.32
C ASN A 55 1.52 -0.17 -3.73
N VAL A 56 1.39 -0.65 -2.48
CA VAL A 56 2.38 -1.43 -1.74
C VAL A 56 1.74 -2.57 -0.93
N LEU A 57 2.52 -3.63 -0.75
CA LEU A 57 2.31 -4.74 0.17
C LEU A 57 3.38 -4.72 1.26
N ILE A 58 2.99 -5.06 2.49
CA ILE A 58 3.91 -5.12 3.62
C ILE A 58 3.63 -6.39 4.44
N GLU A 59 4.64 -7.24 4.57
CA GLU A 59 4.67 -8.32 5.58
C GLU A 59 5.24 -7.73 6.87
N PHE A 60 4.57 -7.93 8.00
CA PHE A 60 5.01 -7.43 9.29
C PHE A 60 5.61 -8.54 10.15
N LYS A 61 6.64 -8.18 10.91
CA LYS A 61 7.26 -9.02 11.93
C LYS A 61 7.38 -8.20 13.22
N GLU A 62 7.45 -8.86 14.37
CA GLU A 62 7.65 -8.13 15.63
C GLU A 62 9.09 -7.62 15.68
N LYS A 63 10.05 -8.46 15.27
CA LYS A 63 11.49 -8.14 15.24
C LYS A 63 12.12 -8.54 13.92
N LYS A 64 13.19 -7.83 13.52
CA LYS A 64 13.93 -8.11 12.28
C LYS A 64 14.27 -9.59 12.10
N VAL A 65 14.85 -10.23 13.13
CA VAL A 65 15.31 -11.64 13.04
C VAL A 65 14.21 -12.64 12.66
N GLU A 66 12.93 -12.27 12.86
CA GLU A 66 11.79 -13.13 12.59
C GLU A 66 11.46 -13.24 11.10
N TYR A 67 12.09 -12.45 10.21
CA TYR A 67 11.99 -12.67 8.76
C TYR A 67 12.38 -14.11 8.39
N LYS A 68 13.23 -14.76 9.20
CA LYS A 68 13.62 -16.17 8.99
C LYS A 68 12.44 -17.13 9.03
N ALA A 69 11.33 -16.76 9.69
CA ALA A 69 10.11 -17.56 9.69
C ALA A 69 9.49 -17.70 8.29
N GLU A 70 9.81 -16.80 7.35
CA GLU A 70 9.41 -16.91 5.95
C GLU A 70 9.93 -18.18 5.28
N SER A 71 10.99 -18.80 5.83
CA SER A 71 11.50 -20.10 5.35
C SER A 71 10.47 -21.22 5.43
N ARG A 72 9.40 -21.04 6.23
CA ARG A 72 8.32 -22.02 6.41
C ARG A 72 7.20 -21.88 5.39
N LYS A 73 7.23 -20.83 4.54
CA LYS A 73 6.20 -20.54 3.54
C LYS A 73 6.69 -21.01 2.15
N PRO A 74 6.18 -22.14 1.61
CA PRO A 74 6.67 -22.70 0.34
C PRO A 74 6.61 -21.71 -0.83
N ASN A 75 5.55 -20.89 -0.89
CA ASN A 75 5.38 -19.93 -1.97
C ASN A 75 6.47 -18.83 -1.96
N ARG A 76 7.10 -18.56 -0.82
CA ARG A 76 8.21 -17.60 -0.71
C ARG A 76 9.51 -18.18 -1.27
N GLU A 77 9.74 -19.48 -1.08
CA GLU A 77 10.82 -20.19 -1.75
C GLU A 77 10.64 -20.18 -3.28
N ILE A 78 9.42 -20.46 -3.75
CA ILE A 78 9.10 -20.42 -5.18
C ILE A 78 9.31 -19.02 -5.75
N LEU A 79 8.84 -17.97 -5.06
CA LEU A 79 9.09 -16.57 -5.43
C LEU A 79 10.59 -16.31 -5.64
N CYS A 80 11.41 -16.65 -4.65
CA CYS A 80 12.84 -16.36 -4.67
C CYS A 80 13.60 -17.17 -5.72
N LYS A 81 13.23 -18.43 -5.95
CA LYS A 81 13.85 -19.29 -6.97
C LYS A 81 13.48 -18.91 -8.40
N ASN A 82 12.32 -18.30 -8.61
CA ASN A 82 11.82 -17.92 -9.95
C ASN A 82 11.95 -16.42 -10.25
N LEU A 83 12.57 -15.67 -9.34
CA LEU A 83 12.75 -14.23 -9.47
C LEU A 83 13.49 -13.90 -10.79
N ASN A 84 12.94 -12.97 -11.55
CA ASN A 84 13.54 -12.43 -12.77
C ASN A 84 13.73 -10.92 -12.66
N ASP A 85 14.45 -10.31 -13.61
CA ASP A 85 14.79 -8.88 -13.59
C ASP A 85 13.55 -7.99 -13.42
N THR A 86 12.54 -8.18 -14.26
CA THR A 86 11.29 -7.40 -14.25
C THR A 86 10.59 -7.48 -12.90
N ILE A 87 10.36 -8.69 -12.38
CA ILE A 87 9.68 -8.88 -11.10
C ILE A 87 10.53 -8.35 -9.94
N SER A 88 11.85 -8.46 -10.01
CA SER A 88 12.74 -7.93 -8.96
C SER A 88 12.70 -6.40 -8.88
N ILE A 89 12.52 -5.70 -10.01
CA ILE A 89 12.39 -4.25 -10.05
C ILE A 89 11.05 -3.82 -9.44
N ILE A 90 9.95 -4.46 -9.86
CA ILE A 90 8.60 -4.15 -9.37
C ILE A 90 8.51 -4.47 -7.87
N SER A 91 8.94 -5.67 -7.47
CA SER A 91 8.89 -6.13 -6.09
C SER A 91 9.61 -5.20 -5.12
N ARG A 92 10.76 -4.62 -5.50
CA ARG A 92 11.49 -3.69 -4.62
C ARG A 92 10.77 -2.40 -4.36
N LYS A 93 9.93 -1.97 -5.29
CA LYS A 93 9.15 -0.75 -5.15
C LYS A 93 7.85 -1.00 -4.39
N CYS A 94 7.26 -2.19 -4.48
CA CYS A 94 5.91 -2.42 -3.96
C CYS A 94 5.75 -3.53 -2.93
N HIS A 95 6.78 -4.29 -2.57
CA HIS A 95 6.65 -5.35 -1.56
C HIS A 95 7.76 -5.24 -0.54
N PHE A 96 7.37 -4.94 0.69
CA PHE A 96 8.26 -4.70 1.81
C PHE A 96 8.03 -5.71 2.92
N ILE A 97 9.06 -5.88 3.74
CA ILE A 97 8.95 -6.49 5.05
C ILE A 97 9.29 -5.44 6.11
N GLY A 98 8.40 -5.29 7.09
CA GLY A 98 8.49 -4.34 8.18
C GLY A 98 8.67 -5.01 9.54
N TRP A 99 9.37 -4.37 10.46
CA TRP A 99 9.53 -4.86 11.84
C TRP A 99 9.64 -3.72 12.86
N GLY A 100 9.30 -4.03 14.12
CA GLY A 100 9.54 -3.12 15.23
C GLY A 100 11.03 -3.03 15.60
N THR A 101 11.46 -1.87 16.08
CA THR A 101 12.78 -1.71 16.69
C THR A 101 12.69 -1.91 18.22
N ASP A 102 13.70 -2.54 18.82
CA ASP A 102 13.74 -2.87 20.25
C ASP A 102 14.07 -1.63 21.10
N GLN A 103 13.13 -0.68 21.17
CA GLN A 103 13.23 0.56 21.96
C GLN A 103 12.02 0.73 22.89
N VAL A 104 12.16 1.64 23.88
CA VAL A 104 11.05 2.05 24.78
C VAL A 104 9.92 2.71 23.98
N VAL A 105 10.25 3.36 22.87
CA VAL A 105 9.31 3.92 21.91
C VAL A 105 9.17 2.93 20.76
N ILE A 106 7.93 2.64 20.36
CA ILE A 106 7.67 1.81 19.19
C ILE A 106 8.04 2.63 17.96
N GLU A 107 8.98 2.12 17.18
CA GLU A 107 9.31 2.58 15.83
C GLU A 107 9.28 1.37 14.89
N ALA A 108 9.01 1.60 13.60
CA ALA A 108 9.07 0.56 12.59
C ALA A 108 10.11 0.86 11.51
N GLU A 109 10.76 -0.19 11.04
CA GLU A 109 11.69 -0.18 9.91
C GLU A 109 11.17 -1.07 8.80
N PHE A 110 11.38 -0.65 7.55
CA PHE A 110 10.93 -1.35 6.35
C PHE A 110 12.09 -1.57 5.40
N CYS A 111 12.08 -2.71 4.72
CA CYS A 111 13.07 -3.05 3.70
C CYS A 111 12.37 -3.76 2.54
N PRO A 112 12.84 -3.61 1.29
CA PRO A 112 12.36 -4.44 0.19
C PRO A 112 12.39 -5.93 0.54
N TYR A 113 11.23 -6.59 0.40
CA TYR A 113 11.00 -7.94 0.90
C TYR A 113 12.02 -8.94 0.34
N ILE A 114 12.23 -8.89 -0.98
CA ILE A 114 13.12 -9.85 -1.68
C ILE A 114 14.59 -9.68 -1.27
N ASP A 115 15.03 -8.47 -0.96
CA ASP A 115 16.42 -8.16 -0.61
C ASP A 115 16.76 -8.59 0.84
N ILE A 116 15.77 -9.03 1.62
CA ILE A 116 15.95 -9.67 2.94
C ILE A 116 15.66 -11.17 2.84
N VAL A 117 14.48 -11.52 2.34
CA VAL A 117 13.92 -12.86 2.49
C VAL A 117 14.58 -13.86 1.54
N CYS A 118 14.95 -13.46 0.32
CA CYS A 118 15.54 -14.39 -0.64
C CYS A 118 16.97 -14.85 -0.30
N HIS A 119 17.64 -14.18 0.64
CA HIS A 119 18.91 -14.66 1.21
C HIS A 119 18.77 -15.99 1.95
N ILE A 120 17.57 -16.33 2.46
CA ILE A 120 17.31 -17.61 3.14
C ILE A 120 17.65 -18.82 2.24
N TRP A 121 17.38 -18.71 0.93
CA TRP A 121 17.61 -19.77 -0.06
C TRP A 121 18.81 -19.51 -0.96
N ASN A 122 19.74 -18.63 -0.57
CA ASN A 122 20.93 -18.25 -1.35
C ASN A 122 20.61 -17.76 -2.79
N CYS A 123 19.41 -17.21 -3.01
CA CYS A 123 19.00 -16.69 -4.31
C CYS A 123 19.49 -15.25 -4.48
N THR A 124 20.81 -15.05 -4.63
CA THR A 124 21.45 -13.73 -4.48
C THR A 124 21.65 -12.94 -5.77
N ASN A 125 21.56 -13.57 -6.95
CA ASN A 125 21.96 -12.99 -8.23
C ASN A 125 21.30 -11.64 -8.55
N LEU A 126 20.05 -11.47 -8.15
CA LEU A 126 19.28 -10.27 -8.43
C LEU A 126 19.17 -9.34 -7.23
N LEU A 127 19.66 -9.73 -6.05
CA LEU A 127 19.43 -9.00 -4.80
C LEU A 127 20.29 -7.75 -4.72
N LYS A 128 19.76 -6.73 -4.05
CA LYS A 128 20.49 -5.50 -3.73
C LYS A 128 20.80 -5.46 -2.25
N LYS A 129 21.74 -4.59 -1.88
CA LYS A 129 22.00 -4.29 -0.47
C LYS A 129 20.72 -3.79 0.19
N GLU A 130 20.45 -4.27 1.40
CA GLU A 130 19.34 -3.81 2.23
C GLU A 130 19.27 -2.27 2.28
N LYS A 131 18.13 -1.72 1.87
CA LYS A 131 17.79 -0.30 2.04
C LYS A 131 16.72 -0.22 3.11
N ILE A 132 17.08 0.32 4.27
CA ILE A 132 16.14 0.50 5.39
C ILE A 132 15.46 1.85 5.27
N HIS A 133 14.15 1.84 5.43
CA HIS A 133 13.27 2.99 5.50
C HIS A 133 12.67 3.04 6.89
N LYS A 134 12.78 4.17 7.58
CA LYS A 134 12.06 4.37 8.85
C LYS A 134 10.59 4.65 8.56
N ASP A 135 9.71 4.30 9.48
CA ASP A 135 8.25 4.49 9.40
C ASP A 135 7.78 5.80 8.74
N TYR A 136 8.12 6.95 9.30
CA TYR A 136 7.69 8.23 8.76
C TYR A 136 8.28 8.49 7.37
N GLN A 137 9.56 8.16 7.18
CA GLN A 137 10.21 8.27 5.87
C GLN A 137 9.52 7.40 4.82
N PHE A 138 9.18 6.16 5.16
CA PHE A 138 8.50 5.22 4.28
C PHE A 138 7.15 5.79 3.81
N VAL A 139 6.35 6.34 4.74
CA VAL A 139 5.06 6.94 4.40
C VAL A 139 5.24 8.18 3.51
N GLN A 140 6.23 9.03 3.80
CA GLN A 140 6.52 10.20 2.97
C GLN A 140 7.00 9.82 1.56
N GLU A 141 7.84 8.79 1.44
CA GLU A 141 8.27 8.27 0.14
C GLU A 141 7.11 7.66 -0.64
N LEU A 142 6.12 7.05 0.04
CA LEU A 142 4.91 6.52 -0.60
C LEU A 142 4.02 7.65 -1.12
N ILE A 143 3.81 8.70 -0.31
CA ILE A 143 3.06 9.90 -0.69
C ILE A 143 3.70 10.58 -1.93
N LYS A 144 5.03 10.67 -1.94
CA LYS A 144 5.80 11.26 -3.04
C LYS A 144 5.99 10.34 -4.25
N GLU A 145 5.40 9.15 -4.21
CA GLU A 145 5.50 8.13 -5.27
C GLU A 145 6.95 7.66 -5.54
N GLU A 146 7.86 7.85 -4.58
CA GLU A 146 9.25 7.36 -4.63
C GLU A 146 9.31 5.85 -4.37
N ILE A 147 8.37 5.35 -3.58
CA ILE A 147 8.06 3.93 -3.42
C ILE A 147 6.60 3.66 -3.79
N GLY A 148 6.30 2.38 -3.99
CA GLY A 148 5.06 1.92 -4.60
C GLY A 148 5.17 1.83 -6.12
N VAL A 149 4.18 1.17 -6.70
CA VAL A 149 4.05 1.02 -8.15
C VAL A 149 2.64 1.34 -8.60
N ASN A 150 2.50 1.75 -9.84
CA ASN A 150 1.17 2.06 -10.38
C ASN A 150 0.29 0.81 -10.47
N HIS A 151 -0.99 1.02 -10.76
CA HIS A 151 -1.98 -0.05 -10.78
C HIS A 151 -1.62 -1.22 -11.71
N ASN A 152 -1.09 -0.94 -12.90
CA ASN A 152 -0.75 -1.98 -13.89
C ASN A 152 0.47 -2.81 -13.48
N GLU A 153 1.50 -2.14 -12.94
CA GLU A 153 2.66 -2.81 -12.36
C GLU A 153 2.26 -3.64 -11.13
N PHE A 154 1.35 -3.13 -10.31
CA PHE A 154 0.83 -3.85 -9.15
C PHE A 154 0.04 -5.10 -9.57
N ILE A 155 -0.87 -4.98 -10.54
CA ILE A 155 -1.54 -6.14 -11.16
C ILE A 155 -0.51 -7.15 -11.66
N THR A 156 0.53 -6.70 -12.35
CA THR A 156 1.59 -7.60 -12.86
C THR A 156 2.26 -8.38 -11.72
N TYR A 157 2.55 -7.70 -10.62
CA TYR A 157 3.16 -8.32 -9.45
C TYR A 157 2.23 -9.30 -8.71
N ILE A 158 0.97 -8.90 -8.46
CA ILE A 158 -0.03 -9.75 -7.84
C ILE A 158 -0.32 -10.99 -8.70
N ASN A 159 -0.37 -10.82 -10.03
CA ASN A 159 -0.44 -11.94 -10.97
C ASN A 159 0.72 -12.92 -10.81
N TYR A 160 1.93 -12.39 -10.65
CA TYR A 160 3.09 -13.22 -10.44
C TYR A 160 2.99 -13.99 -9.11
N LEU A 161 2.65 -13.31 -8.00
CA LEU A 161 2.47 -13.94 -6.68
C LEU A 161 1.34 -14.99 -6.67
N HIS A 162 0.22 -14.71 -7.33
CA HIS A 162 -0.91 -15.63 -7.39
C HIS A 162 -0.56 -16.89 -8.20
N LYS A 163 0.14 -16.74 -9.33
CA LYS A 163 0.58 -17.87 -10.17
C LYS A 163 1.54 -18.81 -9.44
N ILE A 164 2.51 -18.26 -8.69
CA ILE A 164 3.46 -19.10 -7.94
C ILE A 164 2.79 -19.88 -6.80
N SER A 165 1.66 -19.39 -6.29
CA SER A 165 0.83 -20.10 -5.30
C SER A 165 -0.11 -21.14 -5.93
N GLY A 166 -0.09 -21.32 -7.25
CA GLY A 166 -0.98 -22.24 -7.96
C GLY A 166 -2.35 -21.66 -8.32
N GLY A 167 -2.51 -20.34 -8.17
CA GLY A 167 -3.68 -19.60 -8.61
C GLY A 167 -3.90 -19.69 -10.12
N LYS A 168 -5.17 -19.72 -10.54
CA LYS A 168 -5.57 -19.86 -11.94
C LYS A 168 -6.11 -18.56 -12.55
N ASP A 169 -6.54 -17.64 -11.70
CA ASP A 169 -7.06 -16.35 -12.14
C ASP A 169 -5.92 -15.47 -12.65
N SER A 170 -6.26 -14.43 -13.43
CA SER A 170 -5.27 -13.54 -13.98
C SER A 170 -5.80 -12.13 -14.22
N GLY A 171 -4.89 -11.18 -14.42
CA GLY A 171 -5.22 -9.77 -14.57
C GLY A 171 -5.72 -9.17 -13.27
N GLY A 172 -6.64 -8.20 -13.38
CA GLY A 172 -7.25 -7.55 -12.22
C GLY A 172 -8.40 -8.31 -11.58
N GLU A 173 -8.76 -9.50 -12.10
CA GLU A 173 -9.81 -10.39 -11.54
C GLU A 173 -9.28 -11.30 -10.42
N ILE A 174 -7.97 -11.26 -10.14
CA ILE A 174 -7.38 -12.03 -9.04
C ILE A 174 -8.08 -11.62 -7.74
N PRO A 175 -8.55 -12.59 -6.93
CA PRO A 175 -9.12 -12.32 -5.62
C PRO A 175 -8.14 -11.51 -4.78
N PHE A 176 -8.55 -10.28 -4.46
CA PHE A 176 -7.76 -9.34 -3.66
C PHE A 176 -8.75 -8.47 -2.89
N LYS A 177 -9.06 -8.86 -1.66
CA LYS A 177 -10.13 -8.24 -0.88
C LYS A 177 -9.56 -7.20 0.05
N SER A 178 -10.04 -5.96 -0.08
CA SER A 178 -9.60 -4.89 0.81
C SER A 178 -10.63 -3.77 0.91
N ILE A 179 -10.23 -2.69 1.57
CA ILE A 179 -11.04 -1.50 1.81
C ILE A 179 -10.38 -0.29 1.14
N LEU A 180 -11.19 0.43 0.36
CA LEU A 180 -10.89 1.77 -0.12
C LEU A 180 -11.52 2.79 0.83
N TYR A 181 -10.69 3.64 1.43
CA TYR A 181 -11.13 4.79 2.21
C TYR A 181 -11.26 6.01 1.30
N SER A 182 -12.33 6.76 1.51
CA SER A 182 -12.62 7.99 0.78
C SER A 182 -13.38 8.93 1.69
N TYR A 183 -13.47 10.20 1.31
CA TYR A 183 -14.27 11.18 2.01
C TYR A 183 -15.58 11.47 1.28
N LYS A 184 -16.67 11.48 2.04
CA LYS A 184 -17.99 11.92 1.58
C LYS A 184 -18.62 12.78 2.67
N ASP A 185 -18.97 14.01 2.33
CA ASP A 185 -19.61 14.96 3.26
C ASP A 185 -18.80 15.13 4.58
N ASN A 186 -17.47 15.30 4.45
CA ASN A 186 -16.49 15.39 5.55
C ASN A 186 -16.48 14.19 6.50
N ARG A 187 -16.89 13.01 6.01
CA ARG A 187 -16.84 11.75 6.75
C ARG A 187 -16.07 10.70 5.96
N ILE A 188 -15.30 9.91 6.68
CA ILE A 188 -14.62 8.74 6.12
C ILE A 188 -15.69 7.70 5.74
N VAL A 189 -15.63 7.23 4.50
CA VAL A 189 -16.41 6.12 3.97
C VAL A 189 -15.45 5.01 3.55
N ALA A 190 -15.73 3.81 4.05
CA ALA A 190 -15.02 2.58 3.68
C ALA A 190 -15.84 1.81 2.64
N THR A 191 -15.26 1.59 1.45
CA THR A 191 -15.86 0.80 0.38
C THR A 191 -15.04 -0.47 0.19
N ARG A 192 -15.69 -1.63 0.33
CA ARG A 192 -15.06 -2.93 0.05
C ARG A 192 -14.90 -3.11 -1.46
N PHE A 193 -13.79 -3.71 -1.85
CA PHE A 193 -13.58 -4.27 -3.19
C PHE A 193 -13.02 -5.70 -3.06
N ASP A 194 -13.31 -6.54 -4.05
CA ASP A 194 -12.96 -7.96 -4.04
C ASP A 194 -11.85 -8.33 -5.03
N ASN A 195 -11.47 -7.40 -5.91
CA ASN A 195 -10.38 -7.55 -6.86
C ASN A 195 -9.79 -6.19 -7.28
N LEU A 196 -8.67 -6.21 -8.01
CA LEU A 196 -7.97 -4.99 -8.40
C LEU A 196 -8.72 -4.19 -9.49
N ASN A 197 -9.50 -4.84 -10.35
CA ASN A 197 -10.34 -4.12 -11.32
C ASN A 197 -11.42 -3.27 -10.62
N GLU A 198 -12.07 -3.81 -9.59
CA GLU A 198 -13.03 -3.07 -8.79
C GLU A 198 -12.38 -1.87 -8.11
N LEU A 199 -11.18 -2.03 -7.55
CA LEU A 199 -10.41 -0.92 -6.98
C LEU A 199 -10.18 0.20 -8.02
N LEU A 200 -9.76 -0.15 -9.24
CA LEU A 200 -9.53 0.82 -10.31
C LEU A 200 -10.81 1.60 -10.67
N VAL A 201 -11.93 0.89 -10.82
CA VAL A 201 -13.23 1.50 -11.12
C VAL A 201 -13.67 2.44 -10.00
N LEU A 202 -13.52 2.03 -8.73
CA LEU A 202 -13.90 2.85 -7.58
C LEU A 202 -13.08 4.15 -7.51
N ARG A 203 -11.76 4.08 -7.72
CA ARG A 203 -10.90 5.28 -7.77
C ARG A 203 -11.31 6.24 -8.89
N GLN A 204 -11.63 5.71 -10.07
CA GLN A 204 -12.12 6.53 -11.19
C GLN A 204 -13.43 7.24 -10.86
N ILE A 205 -14.39 6.55 -10.26
CA ILE A 205 -15.69 7.12 -9.85
C ILE A 205 -15.48 8.26 -8.84
N ILE A 206 -14.62 8.07 -7.84
CA ILE A 206 -14.35 9.09 -6.83
C ILE A 206 -13.69 10.32 -7.47
N ARG A 207 -12.70 10.10 -8.32
CA ARG A 207 -12.00 11.18 -9.04
C ARG A 207 -12.96 12.01 -9.90
N MET A 208 -13.87 11.36 -10.63
CA MET A 208 -14.87 12.06 -11.44
C MET A 208 -15.77 12.95 -10.58
N LYS A 209 -16.28 12.43 -9.46
CA LYS A 209 -17.12 13.21 -8.53
C LYS A 209 -16.38 14.41 -7.94
N ASN A 210 -15.11 14.25 -7.59
CA ASN A 210 -14.32 15.33 -7.00
C ASN A 210 -14.07 16.44 -8.03
N ASN A 211 -13.86 16.10 -9.30
CA ASN A 211 -13.74 17.07 -10.37
C ASN A 211 -15.04 17.86 -10.58
N GLU A 212 -16.20 17.19 -10.60
CA GLU A 212 -17.51 17.84 -10.72
C GLU A 212 -17.75 18.86 -9.59
N ILE A 213 -17.48 18.46 -8.33
CA ILE A 213 -17.63 19.34 -7.17
C ILE A 213 -16.70 20.57 -7.26
N ASN A 214 -15.47 20.38 -7.72
CA ASN A 214 -14.51 21.48 -7.86
C ASN A 214 -14.91 22.46 -8.97
N GLU A 215 -15.45 21.96 -10.08
CA GLU A 215 -16.00 22.81 -11.14
C GLU A 215 -17.20 23.64 -10.67
N GLU A 216 -18.11 23.07 -9.87
CA GLU A 216 -19.25 23.79 -9.30
C GLU A 216 -18.80 24.89 -8.32
N LYS A 217 -17.84 24.59 -7.44
CA LYS A 217 -17.28 25.59 -6.51
C LYS A 217 -16.62 26.76 -7.24
N ASN A 218 -15.87 26.47 -8.32
CA ASN A 218 -15.21 27.51 -9.11
C ASN A 218 -16.24 28.41 -9.82
N LYS A 219 -17.28 27.83 -10.43
CA LYS A 219 -18.37 28.61 -11.04
C LYS A 219 -19.10 29.50 -10.02
N GLN A 220 -19.33 29.01 -8.81
CA GLN A 220 -19.97 29.79 -7.75
C GLN A 220 -19.10 30.97 -7.29
N ASN A 221 -17.79 30.75 -7.14
CA ASN A 221 -16.84 31.80 -6.79
C ASN A 221 -16.74 32.89 -7.86
N ASP A 222 -16.80 32.53 -9.15
CA ASP A 222 -16.80 33.49 -10.26
C ASP A 222 -18.07 34.36 -10.24
N ILE A 223 -19.23 33.76 -9.99
CA ILE A 223 -20.51 34.48 -9.85
C ILE A 223 -20.48 35.46 -8.66
N ASP A 224 -19.92 35.05 -7.53
CA ASP A 224 -19.87 35.87 -6.33
C ASP A 224 -18.84 37.02 -6.45
N ASN A 225 -17.74 36.82 -7.18
CA ASN A 225 -16.77 37.87 -7.50
C ASN A 225 -17.34 38.94 -8.44
N ASP A 226 -18.09 38.53 -9.48
CA ASP A 226 -18.76 39.47 -10.39
C ASP A 226 -19.84 40.31 -9.69
N ARG A 227 -20.58 39.71 -8.74
CA ARG A 227 -21.57 40.43 -7.92
C ARG A 227 -20.93 41.40 -6.91
N GLY A 228 -19.69 41.14 -6.49
CA GLY A 228 -18.92 42.01 -5.59
C GLY A 228 -18.42 43.28 -6.28
N MET A 229 -18.11 43.24 -7.57
CA MET A 229 -17.67 44.42 -8.33
C MET A 229 -18.81 45.39 -8.67
N GLY A 230 -20.05 44.90 -8.81
CA GLY A 230 -21.22 45.72 -9.12
C GLY A 230 -21.75 46.61 -7.99
N ARG A 231 -21.20 46.53 -6.77
CA ARG A 231 -21.61 47.34 -5.59
C ARG A 231 -20.67 48.50 -5.26
N ARG A 232 -19.65 48.75 -6.09
CA ARG A 232 -18.74 49.91 -5.98
C ARG A 232 -18.96 50.88 -7.15
N MET A 233 -20.14 51.48 -7.25
CA MET A 233 -20.39 52.72 -7.99
C MET A 233 -21.37 53.59 -7.21
#